data_AF-A0A5M7PZD9-F1
#
_entry.id   AF-A0A5M7PZD9-F1
#
_cell.length_a   1.000
_cell.length_b   1.000
_cell.length_c   1.000
_cell.angle_alpha   90.00
_cell.angle_beta   90.00
_cell.angle_gamma   90.00
#
_symmetry.space_group_name_H-M   'P 1'
#
loop_
_entity.id
_entity.type
_entity.pdbx_description
1 polymer ?
#
loop_
_entity_poly.entity_id
_entity_poly.type
_entity_poly.pdbx_seq_one_letter_code
_entity_poly.pdbx_strand_id
1 'polypeptide(L)' 'MSLNQVPAGKDLPEDIYVVIEIPANADPIKYEVDKESGALFVDRFMSTA' A
#
# COMPACT_ATOMS: atom_id res chain seq x y z
N MET A 1 13.88 6.45 0.20
CA MET A 1 14.03 5.02 0.52
C MET A 1 13.10 4.27 -0.41
N SER A 2 13.59 3.26 -1.14
CA SER A 2 12.75 2.50 -2.07
C SER A 2 12.01 1.39 -1.32
N LEU A 3 10.72 1.20 -1.61
CA LEU A 3 9.91 0.12 -1.02
C LEU A 3 10.48 -1.27 -1.32
N ASN A 4 11.24 -1.40 -2.42
CA ASN A 4 11.93 -2.64 -2.80
C ASN A 4 13.04 -3.06 -1.81
N GLN A 5 13.44 -2.17 -0.90
CA GLN A 5 14.43 -2.49 0.13
C GLN A 5 13.78 -3.02 1.42
N VAL A 6 12.45 -3.00 1.50
CA VAL A 6 11.71 -3.57 2.63
C VAL A 6 11.58 -5.08 2.38
N PRO A 7 12.09 -5.95 3.27
CA PRO A 7 11.90 -7.38 3.13
C PRO A 7 10.41 -7.73 3.32
N ALA A 8 9.99 -8.91 2.89
CA ALA A 8 8.60 -9.33 3.03
C ALA A 8 8.14 -9.49 4.50
N GLY A 9 9.06 -9.53 5.46
CA GLY A 9 8.78 -9.74 6.88
C GLY A 9 10.03 -10.09 7.66
N LYS A 10 9.86 -10.29 8.96
CA LYS A 10 10.95 -10.69 9.86
C LYS A 10 11.08 -12.21 10.00
N ASP A 11 9.96 -12.93 10.02
CA ASP A 11 9.90 -14.38 10.23
C ASP A 11 8.71 -14.98 9.48
N LEU A 12 8.91 -15.35 8.21
CA LEU A 12 7.82 -15.80 7.35
C LEU A 12 7.45 -17.27 7.64
N PRO A 13 6.15 -17.62 7.72
CA PRO A 13 4.97 -16.78 7.41
C PRO A 13 4.34 -16.06 8.63
N GLU A 14 4.93 -16.19 9.82
CA GLU A 14 4.33 -15.75 11.10
C GLU A 14 4.40 -14.22 11.33
N ASP A 15 5.39 -13.54 10.77
CA ASP A 15 5.63 -12.09 10.86
C ASP A 15 5.98 -11.51 9.48
N ILE A 16 5.02 -10.76 8.92
CA ILE A 16 5.10 -10.12 7.59
C ILE A 16 4.96 -8.61 7.68
N TYR A 17 5.60 -7.92 6.74
CA TYR A 17 5.43 -6.48 6.55
C TYR A 17 4.44 -6.19 5.43
N VAL A 18 3.55 -5.22 5.66
CA VAL A 18 2.52 -4.82 4.70
C VAL A 18 2.62 -3.32 4.46
N VAL A 19 2.62 -2.93 3.19
CA VAL A 19 2.51 -1.54 2.79
C VAL A 19 1.03 -1.19 2.73
N ILE A 20 0.59 -0.25 3.56
CA ILE A 20 -0.81 0.18 3.61
C ILE A 20 -1.06 1.17 2.49
N GLU A 21 -1.88 0.78 1.52
CA GLU A 21 -2.33 1.66 0.43
C GLU A 21 -3.56 2.47 0.83
N ILE A 22 -4.48 1.86 1.60
CA ILE A 22 -5.73 2.51 2.04
C ILE A 22 -5.90 2.32 3.55
N PRO A 23 -5.86 3.40 4.35
CA PRO A 23 -6.12 3.32 5.78
C PRO A 23 -7.57 2.89 6.07
N ALA A 24 -7.78 2.22 7.21
CA ALA A 24 -9.12 1.92 7.67
C ALA A 24 -9.92 3.21 7.96
N ASN A 25 -11.18 3.26 7.52
CA ASN A 25 -12.08 4.42 7.63
C ASN A 25 -11.59 5.69 6.88
N ALA A 26 -10.79 5.52 5.82
CA ALA A 26 -10.41 6.63 4.95
C ALA A 26 -11.57 7.07 4.04
N ASP A 27 -11.41 8.25 3.42
CA ASP A 27 -12.27 8.72 2.34
C ASP A 27 -12.32 7.70 1.19
N PRO A 28 -13.40 7.68 0.37
CA PRO A 28 -13.62 6.68 -0.68
C PRO A 28 -12.69 6.88 -1.89
N ILE A 29 -11.39 6.71 -1.69
CA ILE A 29 -10.34 6.86 -2.68
C ILE A 29 -9.52 5.58 -2.67
N LYS A 30 -9.46 4.90 -3.83
CA LYS A 30 -8.54 3.78 -4.02
C LYS A 30 -7.18 4.37 -4.39
N TYR A 31 -6.24 4.26 -3.47
CA TYR A 31 -4.84 4.52 -3.74
C TYR A 31 -4.12 3.25 -4.15
N GLU A 32 -3.03 3.42 -4.89
CA GLU A 32 -2.15 2.32 -5.29
C GLU A 32 -0.71 2.82 -5.32
N VAL A 33 0.22 1.98 -4.87
CA VAL A 33 1.65 2.28 -4.94
C VAL A 33 2.16 1.91 -6.34
N ASP A 34 2.71 2.89 -7.05
CA ASP A 34 3.40 2.64 -8.30
C ASP A 34 4.75 1.96 -8.05
N LYS A 35 5.01 0.85 -8.76
CA LYS A 35 6.18 -0.01 -8.53
C LYS A 35 7.48 0.61 -8.98
N GLU A 36 7.44 1.44 -10.03
CA GLU A 36 8.64 2.06 -10.60
C GLU A 36 9.10 3.26 -9.76
N SER A 37 8.17 4.14 -9.40
CA SER A 37 8.47 5.36 -8.65
C SER A 37 8.42 5.18 -7.13
N GLY A 38 7.67 4.19 -6.62
CA GLY A 38 7.37 4.03 -5.20
C GLY A 38 6.45 5.11 -4.63
N ALA A 39 5.82 5.93 -5.48
CA ALA A 39 4.87 6.96 -5.08
C ALA A 39 3.43 6.41 -5.01
N LEU A 40 2.59 7.08 -4.23
CA LEU A 40 1.18 6.75 -4.11
C LEU A 40 0.36 7.50 -5.16
N PHE A 41 -0.41 6.77 -5.96
CA PHE A 41 -1.30 7.31 -6.99
C PHE A 41 -2.75 7.12 -6.60
N VAL A 42 -3.60 8.02 -7.09
CA VAL A 42 -5.05 7.81 -7.06
C VAL A 42 -5.41 6.94 -8.26
N ASP A 43 -5.79 5.69 -8.00
CA ASP A 43 -6.35 4.83 -9.05
C ASP A 43 -7.75 5.32 -9.43
N ARG A 44 -8.62 5.50 -8.43
CA ARG A 44 -9.97 6.03 -8.64
C ARG A 44 -10.64 6.56 -7.37
N PHE A 45 -11.63 7.41 -7.57
CA PHE A 45 -12.65 7.72 -6.56
C PHE A 45 -13.73 6.63 -6.57
N MET A 46 -14.04 6.08 -5.41
CA MET A 46 -15.05 5.03 -5.26
C MET A 46 -16.44 5.66 -5.16
N SER A 47 -17.40 5.12 -5.91
CA SER A 47 -18.77 5.63 -5.96
C SER A 47 -19.59 5.28 -4.70
N THR A 48 -19.09 4.32 -3.92
CA THR A 48 -19.67 3.85 -2.65
C THR A 48 -18.53 3.68 -1.65
N ALA A 49 -18.67 4.32 -0.49
CA ALA A 49 -17.78 4.15 0.66
C ALA A 49 -18.17 2.90 1.45
#